data_AF-A0A2I0NBL6-F1
#
_entry.id   AF-A0A2I0NBL6-F1
#
_cell.length_a   1.000
_cell.length_b   1.000
_cell.length_c   1.000
_cell.angle_alpha   90.00
_cell.angle_beta   90.00
_cell.angle_gamma   90.00
#
_symmetry.space_group_name_H-M   'P 1'
#
loop_
_entity.id
_entity.type
_entity.pdbx_description
1 polymer ?
#
loop_
_entity_poly.entity_id
_entity_poly.type
_entity_poly.pdbx_seq_one_letter_code
_entity_poly.pdbx_strand_id
1 'polypeptide(L)'
;MADDMFAGLEEVRKSYLKSLINESEKLLLEAASSSTKETEEQLHIFAHKIYGSGSSYGYDFVTKTGENISIALNRRHDLPGALTLVQSLIKELETTLANFVG
;
A
#
# COMPACT_ATOMS: atom_id res chain seq x y z
N MET A 1 -23.99 -18.76 -13.35
CA MET A 1 -24.64 -17.50 -12.88
C MET A 1 -24.10 -17.06 -11.52
N ALA A 2 -24.15 -17.86 -10.46
CA ALA A 2 -23.45 -17.52 -9.21
C ALA A 2 -21.92 -17.65 -9.36
N ASP A 3 -21.43 -18.75 -9.95
CA ASP A 3 -20.01 -18.99 -10.24
C ASP A 3 -19.32 -17.86 -11.01
N ASP A 4 -19.97 -17.35 -12.07
CA ASP A 4 -19.43 -16.27 -12.90
C ASP A 4 -19.29 -14.93 -12.14
N MET A 5 -20.19 -14.65 -11.19
CA MET A 5 -20.11 -13.45 -10.35
C MET A 5 -18.97 -13.53 -9.34
N PHE A 6 -18.74 -14.71 -8.76
CA PHE A 6 -17.62 -14.93 -7.84
C PHE A 6 -16.27 -14.84 -8.56
N ALA A 7 -16.16 -15.44 -9.74
CA ALA A 7 -14.95 -15.35 -10.58
C ALA A 7 -14.63 -13.89 -10.98
N GLY A 8 -15.65 -13.12 -11.39
CA GLY A 8 -15.48 -11.70 -11.73
C GLY A 8 -15.04 -10.85 -10.53
N LEU A 9 -15.57 -11.10 -9.34
CA LEU A 9 -15.16 -10.42 -8.10
C LEU A 9 -13.72 -10.77 -7.70
N GLU A 10 -13.30 -12.01 -7.88
CA GLU A 10 -11.92 -12.43 -7.64
C GLU A 10 -10.93 -11.79 -8.63
N GLU A 11 -11.29 -11.66 -9.91
CA GLU A 11 -10.45 -10.96 -10.89
C GLU A 11 -10.28 -9.48 -10.56
N VAL A 12 -11.37 -8.80 -10.16
CA VAL A 12 -11.32 -7.39 -9.72
C VAL A 12 -10.41 -7.24 -8.51
N ARG A 13 -10.55 -8.14 -7.53
CA ARG A 13 -9.70 -8.17 -6.33
C ARG A 13 -8.22 -8.39 -6.67
N LYS A 14 -7.90 -9.36 -7.53
CA LYS A 14 -6.52 -9.60 -8.00
C LYS A 14 -5.95 -8.41 -8.77
N SER A 15 -6.77 -7.78 -9.62
CA SER A 15 -6.38 -6.57 -10.35
C SER A 15 -6.06 -5.41 -9.40
N TYR A 16 -6.88 -5.23 -8.35
CA TYR A 16 -6.61 -4.27 -7.29
C TYR A 16 -5.26 -4.53 -6.60
N LEU A 17 -4.97 -5.78 -6.20
CA LEU A 17 -3.69 -6.12 -5.56
C LEU A 17 -2.49 -5.86 -6.48
N LYS A 18 -2.59 -6.22 -7.77
CA LYS A 18 -1.54 -5.91 -8.78
C LYS A 18 -1.32 -4.41 -8.95
N SER A 19 -2.40 -3.63 -9.01
CA SER A 19 -2.31 -2.18 -9.10
C SER A 19 -1.65 -1.58 -7.86
N LEU A 20 -1.89 -2.16 -6.69
CA LEU A 20 -1.33 -1.70 -5.43
C LEU A 20 0.19 -1.94 -5.36
N ILE A 21 0.66 -3.10 -5.83
CA ILE A 21 2.10 -3.40 -5.99
C ILE A 21 2.76 -2.40 -6.94
N ASN A 22 2.18 -2.20 -8.13
CA ASN A 22 2.77 -1.29 -9.13
C ASN A 22 2.84 0.17 -8.63
N GLU A 23 1.85 0.59 -7.85
CA GLU A 23 1.83 1.93 -7.26
C GLU A 23 2.86 2.06 -6.14
N SER A 24 2.98 1.04 -5.29
CA SER A 24 3.95 1.04 -4.21
C SER A 24 5.39 1.02 -4.69
N GLU A 25 5.72 0.25 -5.73
CA GLU A 25 7.06 0.21 -6.31
C GLU A 25 7.50 1.58 -6.86
N LYS A 26 6.58 2.28 -7.57
CA LYS A 26 6.85 3.64 -8.08
C LYS A 26 7.15 4.61 -6.94
N LEU A 27 6.32 4.56 -5.92
CA LEU A 27 6.40 5.45 -4.77
C LEU A 27 7.68 5.23 -3.95
N LEU A 28 8.14 3.97 -3.86
CA LEU A 28 9.46 3.63 -3.28
C LEU A 28 10.63 4.18 -4.11
N LEU A 29 10.57 4.08 -5.44
CA LEU A 29 11.59 4.60 -6.34
C LEU A 29 11.69 6.14 -6.24
N GLU A 30 10.55 6.82 -6.17
CA GLU A 30 10.48 8.26 -5.98
C GLU A 30 11.04 8.66 -4.61
N ALA A 31 10.67 7.94 -3.55
CA ALA A 31 11.17 8.19 -2.20
C ALA A 31 12.68 7.97 -2.04
N ALA A 32 13.26 7.03 -2.79
CA ALA A 32 14.70 6.80 -2.84
C ALA A 32 15.47 7.89 -3.60
N SER A 33 14.82 8.54 -4.58
CA SER A 33 15.46 9.52 -5.47
C SER A 33 15.40 10.95 -4.92
N SER A 34 14.42 11.26 -4.08
CA SER A 34 14.27 12.58 -3.46
C SER A 34 13.46 12.45 -2.18
N SER A 35 14.10 12.54 -1.00
CA SER A 35 13.38 12.61 0.28
C SER A 35 12.90 14.04 0.54
N THR A 36 11.85 14.46 -0.18
CA THR A 36 11.26 15.80 -0.07
C THR A 36 9.89 15.74 0.61
N LYS A 37 9.37 16.92 0.97
CA LYS A 37 8.00 17.09 1.48
C LYS A 37 6.94 16.55 0.50
N GLU A 38 7.20 16.61 -0.80
CA GLU A 38 6.30 16.08 -1.83
C GLU A 38 6.18 14.56 -1.73
N THR A 39 7.29 13.85 -1.53
CA THR A 39 7.30 12.41 -1.28
C THR A 39 6.54 12.05 -0.01
N GLU A 40 6.70 12.83 1.06
CA GLU A 40 5.95 12.65 2.30
C GLU A 40 4.44 12.77 2.09
N GLU A 41 3.99 13.78 1.33
CA GLU A 41 2.58 13.93 0.93
C GLU A 41 2.09 12.76 0.08
N GLN A 42 2.89 12.29 -0.89
CA GLN A 42 2.54 11.11 -1.70
C GLN A 42 2.39 9.86 -0.83
N LEU A 43 3.27 9.65 0.14
CA LEU A 43 3.19 8.54 1.09
C LEU A 43 1.93 8.64 1.97
N HIS A 44 1.56 9.85 2.42
CA HIS A 44 0.30 10.08 3.14
C HIS A 44 -0.93 9.76 2.30
N ILE A 45 -0.95 10.22 1.05
CA ILE A 45 -2.04 9.94 0.09
C ILE A 45 -2.15 8.44 -0.15
N PHE A 46 -1.02 7.77 -0.39
CA PHE A 46 -0.96 6.33 -0.57
C PHE A 46 -1.48 5.59 0.66
N ALA A 47 -1.02 5.96 1.86
CA ALA A 47 -1.45 5.36 3.11
C ALA A 47 -2.96 5.46 3.32
N HIS A 48 -3.55 6.64 3.07
CA HIS A 48 -4.99 6.86 3.17
C HIS A 48 -5.77 6.05 2.13
N LYS A 49 -5.25 5.98 0.90
CA LYS A 49 -5.86 5.21 -0.19
C LYS A 49 -5.90 3.72 0.14
N ILE A 50 -4.78 3.12 0.55
CA ILE A 50 -4.72 1.69 0.84
C ILE A 50 -5.50 1.34 2.12
N TYR A 51 -5.57 2.25 3.10
CA TYR A 51 -6.45 2.12 4.25
C TYR A 51 -7.92 1.95 3.83
N GLY A 52 -8.44 2.89 3.03
CA GLY A 52 -9.84 2.89 2.60
C GLY A 52 -10.18 1.78 1.60
N SER A 53 -9.29 1.55 0.63
CA SER A 53 -9.50 0.51 -0.39
C SER A 53 -9.33 -0.91 0.17
N GLY A 54 -8.36 -1.14 1.06
CA GLY A 54 -8.20 -2.43 1.74
C GLY A 54 -9.46 -2.85 2.48
N SER A 55 -10.13 -1.90 3.15
CA SER A 55 -11.36 -2.17 3.88
C SER A 55 -12.51 -2.50 2.93
N SER A 56 -12.60 -1.80 1.80
CA SER A 56 -13.64 -2.02 0.79
C SER A 56 -13.53 -3.40 0.12
N TYR A 57 -12.32 -3.90 -0.08
CA TYR A 57 -12.08 -5.20 -0.73
C TYR A 57 -12.02 -6.37 0.25
N GLY A 58 -12.02 -6.13 1.57
CA GLY A 58 -11.96 -7.15 2.61
C GLY A 58 -10.53 -7.62 2.93
N TYR A 59 -9.53 -6.76 2.73
CA TYR A 59 -8.12 -7.04 2.97
C TYR A 59 -7.62 -6.31 4.22
N ASP A 60 -7.85 -6.89 5.40
CA ASP A 60 -7.45 -6.31 6.70
C ASP A 60 -5.96 -5.97 6.78
N PHE A 61 -5.09 -6.78 6.16
CA PHE A 61 -3.65 -6.52 6.15
C PHE A 61 -3.29 -5.26 5.35
N VAL A 62 -4.00 -4.98 4.25
CA VAL A 62 -3.82 -3.76 3.45
C VAL A 62 -4.27 -2.55 4.25
N THR A 63 -5.42 -2.66 4.92
CA THR A 63 -5.94 -1.60 5.79
C THR A 63 -5.00 -1.26 6.93
N LYS A 64 -4.52 -2.29 7.66
CA LYS A 64 -3.55 -2.11 8.75
C LYS A 64 -2.23 -1.55 8.27
N THR A 65 -1.79 -1.90 7.06
CA THR A 65 -0.57 -1.32 6.49
C THR A 65 -0.75 0.18 6.24
N GLY A 66 -1.88 0.61 5.67
CA GLY A 66 -2.17 2.04 5.48
C GLY A 66 -2.22 2.83 6.79
N GLU A 67 -2.80 2.23 7.83
CA GLU A 67 -2.79 2.81 9.17
C GLU A 67 -1.37 2.94 9.73
N ASN A 68 -0.57 1.87 9.66
CA ASN A 68 0.81 1.87 10.17
C ASN A 68 1.70 2.88 9.43
N ILE A 69 1.54 3.02 8.11
CA ILE A 69 2.26 4.03 7.33
C ILE A 69 1.85 5.44 7.78
N SER A 70 0.55 5.69 7.94
CA SER A 70 0.05 6.99 8.42
C SER A 70 0.60 7.32 9.82
N ILE A 71 0.68 6.33 10.71
CA ILE A 71 1.26 6.50 12.04
C ILE A 71 2.76 6.79 11.96
N ALA A 72 3.49 6.08 11.11
CA ALA A 72 4.93 6.25 10.94
C ALA A 72 5.30 7.65 10.45
N LEU A 73 4.53 8.18 9.49
CA LEU A 73 4.72 9.54 8.96
C LEU A 73 4.32 10.61 9.99
N ASN A 74 3.18 10.45 10.68
CA ASN A 74 2.68 11.46 11.63
C ASN A 74 3.46 11.52 12.95
N ARG A 75 4.06 10.42 13.42
CA ARG A 75 4.69 10.35 14.76
C ARG A 75 6.19 10.64 14.77
N ARG A 76 6.86 10.68 13.63
CA ARG A 76 8.31 10.88 13.58
C ARG A 76 8.65 12.31 13.19
N HIS A 77 9.40 12.96 14.08
CA HIS A 77 10.11 14.20 13.76
C HIS A 77 11.30 13.96 12.82
N ASP A 78 11.76 12.71 12.71
CA ASP A 78 12.83 12.27 11.82
C ASP A 78 12.25 11.62 10.56
N LEU A 79 12.18 12.42 9.48
CA LEU A 79 11.67 11.99 8.18
C LEU A 79 12.46 10.80 7.59
N PRO A 80 13.81 10.74 7.62
CA PRO A 80 14.56 9.60 7.09
C PRO A 80 14.21 8.26 7.75
N GLY A 81 14.08 8.24 9.07
CA GLY A 81 13.66 7.06 9.82
C GLY A 81 12.20 6.68 9.58
N ALA A 82 11.33 7.67 9.36
CA ALA A 82 9.94 7.43 8.95
C ALA A 82 9.90 6.76 7.59
N LEU A 83 10.63 7.31 6.62
CA LEU A 83 10.75 6.75 5.27
C LEU A 83 11.28 5.31 5.31
N THR A 84 12.33 5.04 6.09
CA THR A 84 12.88 3.67 6.23
C THR A 84 11.84 2.67 6.75
N LEU A 85 11.05 3.08 7.76
CA LEU A 85 9.99 2.24 8.30
C LEU A 85 8.86 2.03 7.28
N VAL A 86 8.44 3.09 6.60
CA VAL A 86 7.40 3.03 5.57
C VAL A 86 7.85 2.15 4.40
N GLN A 87 9.10 2.27 3.95
CA GLN A 87 9.66 1.40 2.92
C GLN A 87 9.63 -0.08 3.33
N SER A 88 9.89 -0.37 4.61
CA SER A 88 9.81 -1.73 5.15
C SER A 88 8.37 -2.25 5.16
N LEU A 89 7.41 -1.44 5.61
CA LEU A 89 5.98 -1.78 5.60
C LEU A 89 5.45 -2.03 4.19
N ILE A 90 5.88 -1.20 3.23
CA ILE A 90 5.50 -1.35 1.82
C ILE A 90 6.08 -2.64 1.23
N LYS A 91 7.35 -2.97 1.49
CA LYS A 91 7.95 -4.23 1.01
C LYS A 91 7.28 -5.47 1.60
N GLU A 92 6.90 -5.41 2.88
CA GLU A 92 6.17 -6.49 3.55
C GLU A 92 4.77 -6.67 2.93
N LEU A 93 4.11 -5.55 2.61
CA LEU A 93 2.86 -5.53 1.87
C LEU A 93 3.01 -6.15 0.49
N GLU A 94 4.00 -5.73 -0.31
CA GLU A 94 4.27 -6.29 -1.65
C GLU A 94 4.52 -7.80 -1.60
N THR A 95 5.34 -8.25 -0.65
CA THR A 95 5.63 -9.68 -0.45
C THR A 95 4.35 -10.46 -0.12
N THR A 96 3.51 -9.90 0.75
CA THR A 96 2.22 -10.50 1.10
C THR A 96 1.31 -10.56 -0.12
N LEU A 97 1.17 -9.45 -0.86
CA LEU A 97 0.33 -9.35 -2.05
C LEU A 97 0.77 -10.32 -3.15
N ALA A 98 2.07 -10.48 -3.38
CA ALA A 98 2.61 -11.42 -4.35
C ALA A 98 2.17 -12.86 -4.06
N ASN A 99 2.08 -13.26 -2.79
CA ASN A 99 1.57 -14.58 -2.39
C ASN A 99 0.06 -14.76 -2.63
N PHE A 100 -0.72 -13.68 -2.70
CA PHE A 100 -2.16 -13.72 -2.99
C PHE A 100 -2.48 -13.69 -4.49
N VAL A 101 -1.56 -13.15 -5.29
CA VAL A 101 -1.72 -12.99 -6.74
C VAL A 101 -1.08 -14.15 -7.52
N GLY A 102 -0.07 -14.81 -6.93
CA GLY A 102 0.64 -15.97 -7.48
C GLY A 102 -0.17 -17.26 -7.53
#